data_AF-A0A1E7II06-F1
#
_entry.id   AF-A0A1E7II06-F1
#
_cell.length_a   1.000
_cell.length_b   1.000
_cell.length_c   1.000
_cell.angle_alpha   90.00
_cell.angle_beta   90.00
_cell.angle_gamma   90.00
#
_symmetry.space_group_name_H-M   'P 1'
#
loop_
_entity.id
_entity.type
_entity.pdbx_description
1 polymer ?
#
loop_
_entity_poly.entity_id
_entity_poly.type
_entity_poly.pdbx_seq_one_letter_code
_entity_poly.pdbx_strand_id
1 'polypeptide(L)'
;PGDSKLFILRAINSFIGAIGGDRAVGNRTSTTTTIALLCALLIGITNIYVSSIYWGTTGFATIFVLMLLTALAVPVIYTLPSHAIKFATYIFLGFSTYWAVGAATNLAQTGDIFDSFQFLPVTIFAMANAIVVLIAIVDSPKYGYGFSGMGFAIIVYNIMETQNLDYVGGKPDILLLALVLSSLIPLLWCYLLAGTARNLRFSATKRFSATVTTGILTLSIFIMLVAAIAISQLPIIDELNKVYVFLSMTRGDLLRLSWYYLLANTVFVMVAFFANHLVLNAFDIEKEITKAGEVIYRRPVAEAREEVDEEEENPYRPLINEMKGFQSDFKKGELNRLTCVQALGKFRNELELLVSKYEYGSKDDAEEILQQIEVNVEFTFR
;
A
#
# COMPACT_ATOMS: atom_id res chain seq x y z
N PRO A 1 12.46 -33.42 4.97
CA PRO A 1 11.73 -32.49 5.88
C PRO A 1 12.58 -31.69 6.90
N GLY A 2 13.76 -32.18 7.34
CA GLY A 2 14.60 -31.53 8.37
C GLY A 2 15.52 -30.41 7.85
N ASP A 3 16.16 -30.59 6.69
CA ASP A 3 17.19 -29.68 6.17
C ASP A 3 16.64 -28.43 5.48
N SER A 4 15.46 -28.51 4.87
CA SER A 4 14.79 -27.37 4.24
C SER A 4 14.38 -26.29 5.26
N LYS A 5 13.97 -26.71 6.47
CA LYS A 5 13.68 -25.80 7.59
C LYS A 5 14.94 -25.06 8.06
N LEU A 6 16.09 -25.73 8.07
CA LEU A 6 17.37 -25.16 8.47
C LEU A 6 17.88 -24.11 7.47
N PHE A 7 17.68 -24.35 6.17
CA PHE A 7 18.05 -23.40 5.11
C PHE A 7 17.20 -22.13 5.17
N ILE A 8 15.89 -22.27 5.38
CA ILE A 8 14.95 -21.14 5.52
C ILE A 8 15.24 -20.35 6.81
N LEU A 9 15.52 -21.03 7.93
CA LEU A 9 15.96 -20.36 9.18
C LEU A 9 17.27 -19.61 9.01
N ARG A 10 18.24 -20.14 8.25
CA ARG A 10 19.49 -19.43 7.93
C ARG A 10 19.26 -18.23 7.01
N ALA A 11 18.37 -18.33 6.03
CA ALA A 11 18.00 -17.20 5.16
C ALA A 11 17.27 -16.10 5.94
N ILE A 12 16.34 -16.46 6.83
CA ILE A 12 15.65 -15.53 7.74
C ILE A 12 16.64 -14.88 8.71
N ASN A 13 17.55 -15.65 9.31
CA ASN A 13 18.58 -15.10 10.21
C ASN A 13 19.57 -14.19 9.48
N SER A 14 19.91 -14.49 8.22
CA SER A 14 20.75 -13.62 7.38
C SER A 14 20.02 -12.31 7.03
N PHE A 15 18.72 -12.38 6.72
CA PHE A 15 17.89 -11.20 6.46
C PHE A 15 17.69 -10.33 7.72
N ILE A 16 17.44 -10.94 8.87
CA ILE A 16 17.39 -10.27 10.17
C ILE A 16 18.74 -9.65 10.52
N GLY A 17 19.86 -10.34 10.23
CA GLY A 17 21.21 -9.83 10.41
C GLY A 17 21.52 -8.63 9.52
N ALA A 18 21.07 -8.64 8.25
CA ALA A 18 21.22 -7.53 7.32
C ALA A 18 20.41 -6.29 7.74
N ILE A 19 19.22 -6.49 8.31
CA ILE A 19 18.39 -5.39 8.86
C ILE A 19 18.95 -4.89 10.20
N GLY A 20 19.59 -5.77 10.99
CA GLY A 20 20.22 -5.44 12.27
C GLY A 20 21.57 -4.72 12.13
N GLY A 21 22.26 -4.86 10.99
CA GLY A 21 23.56 -4.24 10.71
C GLY A 21 23.53 -2.71 10.62
N ASP A 22 22.39 -2.11 10.28
CA ASP A 22 22.20 -0.66 10.21
C ASP A 22 21.99 0.00 11.60
N ARG A 23 21.96 -0.78 12.69
CA ARG A 23 21.86 -0.23 14.06
C ARG A 23 23.14 0.45 14.57
N ALA A 24 24.21 0.48 13.78
CA ALA A 24 25.46 1.14 14.17
C ALA A 24 25.48 2.67 13.95
N VAL A 25 24.44 3.27 13.34
CA VAL A 25 24.41 4.72 13.10
C VAL A 25 23.10 5.35 13.59
N GLY A 26 23.08 5.67 14.89
CA GLY A 26 22.61 6.96 15.43
C GLY A 26 21.22 7.53 15.13
N ASN A 27 20.33 6.88 14.39
CA ASN A 27 19.00 7.41 14.10
C ASN A 27 17.91 6.62 14.83
N ARG A 28 17.17 7.30 15.72
CA ARG A 28 15.93 6.79 16.33
C ARG A 28 14.98 6.40 15.20
N THR A 29 14.93 5.11 14.89
CA THR A 29 13.91 4.55 14.01
C THR A 29 12.56 4.77 14.69
N SER A 30 11.66 5.50 14.02
CA SER A 30 10.30 5.71 14.50
C SER A 30 9.67 4.37 14.88
N THR A 31 9.01 4.31 16.04
CA THR A 31 8.34 3.11 16.56
C THR A 31 7.42 2.46 15.51
N THR A 32 6.81 3.27 14.64
CA THR A 32 5.96 2.83 13.52
C THR A 32 6.74 2.03 12.47
N THR A 33 7.98 2.41 12.15
CA THR A 33 8.85 1.69 11.21
C THR A 33 9.20 0.29 11.73
N THR A 34 9.51 0.19 13.02
CA THR A 34 9.82 -1.10 13.66
C THR A 34 8.61 -2.02 13.69
N ILE A 35 7.42 -1.49 13.99
CA ILE A 35 6.17 -2.25 14.00
C ILE A 35 5.83 -2.74 12.59
N ALA A 36 5.91 -1.88 11.57
CA ALA A 36 5.62 -2.26 10.18
C ALA A 36 6.54 -3.38 9.68
N LEU A 37 7.84 -3.30 9.98
CA LEU A 37 8.81 -4.34 9.65
C LEU A 37 8.52 -5.66 10.38
N LEU A 38 8.20 -5.59 11.68
CA LEU A 38 7.85 -6.76 12.46
C LEU A 38 6.58 -7.45 11.92
N CYS A 39 5.55 -6.68 11.56
CA CYS A 39 4.34 -7.20 10.94
C CYS A 39 4.64 -7.91 9.62
N ALA A 40 5.39 -7.27 8.72
CA ALA A 40 5.76 -7.88 7.44
C ALA A 40 6.60 -9.15 7.61
N LEU A 41 7.53 -9.13 8.57
CA LEU A 41 8.39 -10.28 8.87
C LEU A 41 7.58 -11.44 9.46
N LEU A 42 6.69 -11.17 10.42
CA LEU A 42 5.81 -12.18 11.00
C LEU A 42 4.91 -12.79 9.92
N ILE A 43 4.25 -11.98 9.10
CA ILE A 43 3.38 -12.46 8.02
C ILE A 43 4.17 -13.34 7.04
N GLY A 44 5.35 -12.89 6.57
CA GLY A 44 6.13 -13.67 5.62
C GLY A 44 6.68 -14.98 6.20
N ILE A 45 7.11 -14.99 7.46
CA ILE A 45 7.51 -16.22 8.15
C ILE A 45 6.29 -17.14 8.31
N THR A 46 5.16 -16.62 8.79
CA THR A 46 3.93 -17.41 8.93
C THR A 46 3.52 -18.00 7.59
N ASN A 47 3.56 -17.24 6.50
CA ASN A 47 3.28 -17.75 5.15
C ASN A 47 4.15 -18.96 4.81
N ILE A 48 5.47 -18.87 4.97
CA ILE A 48 6.41 -19.95 4.62
C ILE A 48 6.20 -21.20 5.49
N TYR A 49 6.06 -21.00 6.81
CA TYR A 49 5.96 -22.13 7.75
C TYR A 49 4.58 -22.77 7.77
N VAL A 50 3.52 -21.96 7.84
CA VAL A 50 2.14 -22.45 8.01
C VAL A 50 1.62 -23.06 6.71
N SER A 51 1.92 -22.48 5.54
CA SER A 51 1.44 -23.04 4.27
C SER A 51 1.94 -24.47 4.02
N SER A 52 3.07 -24.84 4.61
CA SER A 52 3.72 -26.14 4.42
C SER A 52 3.23 -27.21 5.39
N ILE A 53 2.35 -26.90 6.35
CA ILE A 53 1.93 -27.82 7.43
C ILE A 53 0.53 -28.39 7.20
N TYR A 54 -0.37 -27.59 6.62
CA TYR A 54 -1.78 -27.98 6.49
C TYR A 54 -2.04 -28.74 5.21
N TRP A 55 -3.07 -29.59 5.23
CA TRP A 55 -3.50 -30.43 4.10
C TRP A 55 -5.02 -30.29 3.88
N GLY A 56 -5.50 -30.52 2.66
CA GLY A 56 -6.92 -30.49 2.32
C GLY A 56 -7.58 -29.10 2.42
N THR A 57 -8.89 -29.08 2.62
CA THR A 57 -9.73 -27.85 2.60
C THR A 57 -9.37 -26.85 3.70
N THR A 58 -8.96 -27.33 4.88
CA THR A 58 -8.49 -26.49 5.98
C THR A 58 -7.17 -25.80 5.64
N GLY A 59 -6.29 -26.47 4.89
CA GLY A 59 -5.08 -25.87 4.33
C GLY A 59 -5.38 -24.72 3.38
N PHE A 60 -6.34 -24.92 2.46
CA PHE A 60 -6.76 -23.85 1.54
C PHE A 60 -7.35 -22.64 2.29
N ALA A 61 -8.22 -22.86 3.27
CA ALA A 61 -8.77 -21.77 4.08
C ALA A 61 -7.68 -20.99 4.84
N THR A 62 -6.69 -21.72 5.38
CA THR A 62 -5.55 -21.11 6.09
C THR A 62 -4.70 -20.26 5.14
N ILE A 63 -4.34 -20.79 3.96
CA ILE A 63 -3.59 -20.04 2.95
C ILE A 63 -4.38 -18.82 2.47
N PHE A 64 -5.69 -18.95 2.28
CA PHE A 64 -6.54 -17.82 1.90
C PHE A 64 -6.51 -16.68 2.95
N VAL A 65 -6.60 -17.01 4.24
CA VAL A 65 -6.49 -16.03 5.34
C VAL A 65 -5.10 -15.39 5.35
N LEU A 66 -4.04 -16.16 5.13
CA LEU A 66 -2.67 -15.66 5.05
C LEU A 66 -2.46 -14.67 3.89
N MET A 67 -3.07 -14.95 2.73
CA MET A 67 -3.08 -14.04 1.59
C MET A 67 -3.84 -12.74 1.92
N LEU A 68 -4.95 -12.81 2.65
CA LEU A 68 -5.69 -11.62 3.10
C LEU A 68 -4.83 -10.76 4.03
N LEU A 69 -4.14 -11.38 5.00
CA LEU A 69 -3.23 -10.68 5.90
C LEU A 69 -2.09 -10.00 5.14
N THR A 70 -1.58 -10.64 4.08
CA THR A 70 -0.55 -10.04 3.22
C THR A 70 -1.10 -8.83 2.47
N ALA A 71 -2.32 -8.89 1.94
CA ALA A 71 -2.97 -7.74 1.31
C ALA A 71 -3.15 -6.56 2.29
N LEU A 72 -3.54 -6.85 3.54
CA LEU A 72 -3.69 -5.87 4.61
C LEU A 72 -2.36 -5.29 5.10
N ALA A 73 -1.24 -5.97 4.87
CA ALA A 73 0.09 -5.44 5.19
C ALA A 73 0.55 -4.36 4.22
N VAL A 74 0.01 -4.31 2.99
CA VAL A 74 0.44 -3.35 1.96
C VAL A 74 0.33 -1.88 2.44
N PRO A 75 -0.81 -1.42 3.00
CA PRO A 75 -0.90 -0.08 3.56
C PRO A 75 0.06 0.17 4.74
N VAL A 76 0.38 -0.84 5.53
CA VAL A 76 1.32 -0.73 6.65
C VAL A 76 2.75 -0.56 6.15
N ILE A 77 3.13 -1.27 5.08
CA ILE A 77 4.48 -1.18 4.48
C ILE A 77 4.65 0.16 3.76
N TYR A 78 3.57 0.72 3.21
CA TYR A 78 3.59 2.05 2.61
C TYR A 78 4.14 3.13 3.56
N THR A 79 3.89 3.02 4.88
CA THR A 79 4.36 4.01 5.87
C THR A 79 5.87 3.97 6.12
N LEU A 80 6.61 3.02 5.54
CA LEU A 80 8.06 2.95 5.69
C LEU A 80 8.75 4.11 4.93
N PRO A 81 9.60 4.91 5.59
CA PRO A 81 10.23 6.07 4.97
C PRO A 81 11.37 5.70 4.01
N SER A 82 12.06 4.58 4.25
CA SER A 82 13.20 4.17 3.41
C SER A 82 12.73 3.35 2.21
N HIS A 83 13.00 3.86 1.01
CA HIS A 83 12.68 3.16 -0.24
C HIS A 83 13.37 1.79 -0.37
N ALA A 84 14.61 1.66 0.12
CA ALA A 84 15.37 0.41 0.06
C ALA A 84 14.78 -0.66 0.98
N ILE A 85 14.47 -0.29 2.23
CA ILE A 85 13.85 -1.18 3.22
C ILE A 85 12.46 -1.62 2.75
N LYS A 86 11.68 -0.67 2.22
CA LYS A 86 10.37 -0.94 1.63
C LYS A 86 10.46 -1.94 0.47
N PHE A 87 11.40 -1.73 -0.46
CA PHE A 87 11.62 -2.64 -1.58
C PHE A 87 12.03 -4.05 -1.12
N ALA A 88 12.98 -4.16 -0.18
CA ALA A 88 13.39 -5.44 0.39
C ALA A 88 12.24 -6.16 1.10
N THR A 89 11.39 -5.41 1.80
CA THR A 89 10.21 -5.94 2.50
C THR A 89 9.18 -6.51 1.52
N TYR A 90 8.90 -5.79 0.41
CA TYR A 90 8.02 -6.30 -0.64
C TYR A 90 8.59 -7.51 -1.38
N ILE A 91 9.92 -7.59 -1.56
CA ILE A 91 10.57 -8.81 -2.09
C ILE A 91 10.34 -9.99 -1.14
N PHE A 92 10.60 -9.82 0.16
CA PHE A 92 10.41 -10.88 1.15
C PHE A 92 8.96 -11.35 1.20
N LEU A 93 8.01 -10.42 1.22
CA LEU A 93 6.59 -10.76 1.19
C LEU A 93 6.17 -11.41 -0.12
N GLY A 94 6.67 -10.92 -1.26
CA GLY A 94 6.44 -11.54 -2.57
C GLY A 94 6.88 -12.99 -2.57
N PHE A 95 8.10 -13.27 -2.11
CA PHE A 95 8.62 -14.63 -1.98
C PHE A 95 7.70 -15.50 -1.11
N SER A 96 7.32 -15.00 0.08
CA SER A 96 6.45 -15.74 1.00
C SER A 96 5.04 -16.01 0.43
N THR A 97 4.51 -15.07 -0.35
CA THR A 97 3.18 -15.15 -0.96
C THR A 97 3.16 -16.20 -2.06
N TYR A 98 4.14 -16.15 -2.97
CA TYR A 98 4.25 -17.11 -4.07
C TYR A 98 4.70 -18.50 -3.59
N TRP A 99 5.43 -18.57 -2.47
CA TRP A 99 5.64 -19.83 -1.74
C TRP A 99 4.32 -20.45 -1.28
N ALA A 100 3.43 -19.65 -0.68
CA ALA A 100 2.11 -20.13 -0.25
C ALA A 100 1.21 -20.52 -1.44
N VAL A 101 1.34 -19.86 -2.61
CA VAL A 101 0.72 -20.30 -3.86
C VAL A 101 1.25 -21.68 -4.28
N GLY A 102 2.56 -21.90 -4.22
CA GLY A 102 3.17 -23.20 -4.46
C GLY A 102 2.60 -24.28 -3.54
N ALA A 103 2.47 -23.99 -2.24
CA ALA A 103 1.82 -24.88 -1.29
C ALA A 103 0.38 -25.20 -1.67
N ALA A 104 -0.39 -24.20 -2.10
CA ALA A 104 -1.77 -24.39 -2.55
C ALA A 104 -1.87 -25.35 -3.76
N THR A 105 -0.91 -25.33 -4.68
CA THR A 105 -0.90 -26.27 -5.82
C THR A 105 -0.69 -27.73 -5.40
N ASN A 106 0.03 -27.98 -4.30
CA ASN A 106 0.29 -29.33 -3.80
C ASN A 106 -0.84 -29.88 -2.90
N LEU A 107 -1.70 -29.00 -2.37
CA LEU A 107 -2.86 -29.41 -1.56
C LEU A 107 -3.91 -30.23 -2.33
N ALA A 108 -3.90 -30.19 -3.65
CA ALA A 108 -4.87 -30.91 -4.49
C ALA A 108 -4.69 -32.44 -4.47
N GLN A 109 -3.52 -32.98 -4.09
CA GLN A 109 -3.25 -34.43 -3.90
C GLN A 109 -3.72 -35.38 -5.02
N THR A 110 -3.83 -34.93 -6.27
CA THR A 110 -4.38 -35.75 -7.36
C THR A 110 -3.33 -36.43 -8.22
N GLY A 111 -2.05 -36.03 -8.13
CA GLY A 111 -0.99 -36.50 -9.03
C GLY A 111 -1.13 -36.02 -10.49
N ASP A 112 -2.30 -35.47 -10.85
CA ASP A 112 -2.56 -34.80 -12.11
C ASP A 112 -2.32 -33.29 -11.98
N ILE A 113 -1.45 -32.74 -12.84
CA ILE A 113 -1.15 -31.31 -12.91
C ILE A 113 -2.40 -30.47 -13.16
N PHE A 114 -3.35 -30.94 -13.97
CA PHE A 114 -4.58 -30.17 -14.23
C PHE A 114 -5.42 -30.01 -12.97
N ASP A 115 -5.38 -31.00 -12.10
CA ASP A 115 -6.05 -30.96 -10.82
C ASP A 115 -5.31 -30.09 -9.78
N SER A 116 -3.98 -30.05 -9.85
CA SER A 116 -3.13 -29.10 -9.09
C SER A 116 -3.37 -27.63 -9.46
N PHE A 117 -4.02 -27.36 -10.59
CA PHE A 117 -4.48 -26.04 -11.00
C PHE A 117 -6.02 -25.92 -11.04
N GLN A 118 -6.75 -26.66 -10.20
CA GLN A 118 -8.18 -26.45 -10.01
C GLN A 118 -8.51 -25.05 -9.46
N PHE A 119 -9.81 -24.77 -9.35
CA PHE A 119 -10.33 -23.45 -8.97
C PHE A 119 -9.69 -22.87 -7.70
N LEU A 120 -9.42 -23.68 -6.66
CA LEU A 120 -8.85 -23.21 -5.39
C LEU A 120 -7.39 -22.74 -5.52
N PRO A 121 -6.42 -23.54 -6.01
CA PRO A 121 -5.06 -23.05 -6.28
C PRO A 121 -5.01 -21.82 -7.19
N VAL A 122 -5.81 -21.82 -8.27
CA VAL A 122 -5.90 -20.68 -9.19
C VAL A 122 -6.46 -19.44 -8.52
N THR A 123 -7.38 -19.60 -7.57
CA THR A 123 -7.91 -18.50 -6.74
C THR A 123 -6.82 -17.91 -5.85
N ILE A 124 -6.00 -18.74 -5.19
CA ILE A 124 -4.87 -18.25 -4.38
C ILE A 124 -3.85 -17.52 -5.26
N PHE A 125 -3.56 -18.04 -6.45
CA PHE A 125 -2.67 -17.37 -7.40
C PHE A 125 -3.24 -16.04 -7.90
N ALA A 126 -4.52 -15.98 -8.23
CA ALA A 126 -5.22 -14.75 -8.61
C ALA A 126 -5.17 -13.70 -7.50
N MET A 127 -5.26 -14.12 -6.25
CA MET A 127 -5.14 -13.26 -5.09
C MET A 127 -3.73 -12.69 -4.95
N ALA A 128 -2.68 -13.49 -5.23
CA ALA A 128 -1.29 -13.00 -5.28
C ALA A 128 -1.12 -11.91 -6.36
N ASN A 129 -1.68 -12.13 -7.55
CA ASN A 129 -1.67 -11.13 -8.63
C ASN A 129 -2.45 -9.86 -8.24
N ALA A 130 -3.56 -10.00 -7.52
CA ALA A 130 -4.32 -8.86 -7.02
C ALA A 130 -3.53 -8.05 -5.97
N ILE A 131 -2.73 -8.70 -5.12
CA ILE A 131 -1.81 -8.02 -4.19
C ILE A 131 -0.76 -7.23 -4.96
N VAL A 132 -0.20 -7.78 -6.04
CA VAL A 132 0.74 -7.04 -6.92
C VAL A 132 0.10 -5.76 -7.45
N VAL A 133 -1.14 -5.86 -7.96
CA VAL A 133 -1.88 -4.70 -8.46
C VAL A 133 -2.20 -3.73 -7.32
N LEU A 134 -2.55 -4.23 -6.14
CA LEU A 134 -2.78 -3.40 -4.94
C LEU A 134 -1.53 -2.62 -4.56
N ILE A 135 -0.34 -3.22 -4.59
CA ILE A 135 0.94 -2.52 -4.33
C ILE A 135 1.19 -1.44 -5.39
N ALA A 136 0.92 -1.75 -6.67
CA ALA A 136 1.07 -0.79 -7.75
C ALA A 136 0.07 0.39 -7.64
N ILE A 137 -1.11 0.15 -7.09
CA ILE A 137 -2.09 1.19 -6.76
C ILE A 137 -1.63 1.98 -5.53
N VAL A 138 -1.37 1.31 -4.41
CA VAL A 138 -1.22 1.94 -3.10
C VAL A 138 0.11 2.68 -2.95
N ASP A 139 1.18 2.15 -3.54
CA ASP A 139 2.53 2.65 -3.33
C ASP A 139 3.18 3.08 -4.65
N SER A 140 3.74 2.14 -5.42
CA SER A 140 4.31 2.43 -6.73
C SER A 140 4.55 1.14 -7.52
N PRO A 141 4.42 1.16 -8.86
CA PRO A 141 4.72 -0.01 -9.69
C PRO A 141 6.12 -0.58 -9.49
N LYS A 142 7.12 0.24 -9.11
CA LYS A 142 8.49 -0.23 -8.83
C LYS A 142 8.52 -1.29 -7.72
N TYR A 143 7.70 -1.12 -6.69
CA TYR A 143 7.57 -2.08 -5.59
C TYR A 143 6.75 -3.31 -6.02
N GLY A 144 5.73 -3.10 -6.84
CA GLY A 144 4.97 -4.17 -7.47
C GLY A 144 5.85 -5.08 -8.34
N TYR A 145 6.82 -4.54 -9.08
CA TYR A 145 7.79 -5.33 -9.84
C TYR A 145 8.71 -6.18 -8.94
N GLY A 146 9.18 -5.63 -7.82
CA GLY A 146 9.98 -6.38 -6.84
C GLY A 146 9.20 -7.55 -6.24
N PHE A 147 7.94 -7.32 -5.86
CA PHE A 147 7.06 -8.36 -5.33
C PHE A 147 6.72 -9.42 -6.40
N SER A 148 6.32 -9.00 -7.60
CA SER A 148 5.89 -9.88 -8.69
C SER A 148 7.02 -10.71 -9.28
N GLY A 149 8.25 -10.19 -9.29
CA GLY A 149 9.44 -10.93 -9.70
C GLY A 149 9.73 -12.16 -8.84
N MET A 150 9.09 -12.30 -7.67
CA MET A 150 9.21 -13.49 -6.81
C MET A 150 8.27 -14.63 -7.20
N GLY A 151 7.55 -14.53 -8.34
CA GLY A 151 6.66 -15.58 -8.84
C GLY A 151 7.32 -16.95 -9.02
N PHE A 152 8.64 -16.99 -9.26
CA PHE A 152 9.42 -18.24 -9.32
C PHE A 152 9.35 -19.07 -8.03
N ALA A 153 9.01 -18.46 -6.89
CA ALA A 153 8.91 -19.16 -5.60
C ALA A 153 7.83 -20.26 -5.61
N ILE A 154 6.83 -20.17 -6.50
CA ILE A 154 5.85 -21.24 -6.75
C ILE A 154 6.58 -22.54 -7.12
N ILE A 155 7.53 -22.45 -8.05
CA ILE A 155 8.26 -23.61 -8.56
C ILE A 155 9.29 -24.07 -7.51
N VAL A 156 9.97 -23.14 -6.83
CA VAL A 156 10.93 -23.46 -5.77
C VAL A 156 10.29 -24.28 -4.65
N TYR A 157 9.09 -23.88 -4.20
CA TYR A 157 8.34 -24.67 -3.22
C TYR A 157 8.12 -26.10 -3.70
N ASN A 158 7.62 -26.26 -4.92
CA ASN A 158 7.30 -27.57 -5.48
C ASN A 158 8.54 -28.48 -5.57
N ILE A 159 9.70 -27.95 -6.01
CA ILE A 159 10.97 -28.70 -6.01
C ILE A 159 11.37 -29.14 -4.59
N MET A 160 11.23 -28.24 -3.62
CA MET A 160 11.64 -28.50 -2.24
C MET A 160 10.78 -29.56 -1.56
N GLU A 161 9.48 -29.58 -1.87
CA GLU A 161 8.53 -30.53 -1.29
C GLU A 161 8.62 -31.91 -1.95
N THR A 162 8.82 -31.98 -3.27
CA THR A 162 9.00 -33.26 -3.96
C THR A 162 10.38 -33.89 -3.73
N GLN A 163 11.30 -33.17 -3.08
CA GLN A 163 12.69 -33.57 -2.80
C GLN A 163 13.48 -34.10 -4.02
N ASN A 164 13.01 -33.81 -5.23
CA ASN A 164 13.59 -34.28 -6.50
C ASN A 164 13.33 -33.24 -7.60
N LEU A 165 14.30 -33.08 -8.52
CA LEU A 165 14.16 -32.31 -9.77
C LEU A 165 13.08 -32.88 -10.72
N ASP A 166 12.43 -33.97 -10.34
CA ASP A 166 11.36 -34.64 -11.10
C ASP A 166 10.05 -33.85 -11.18
N TYR A 167 9.93 -32.68 -10.52
CA TYR A 167 8.78 -31.79 -10.74
C TYR A 167 8.55 -31.51 -12.23
N VAL A 168 9.65 -31.42 -13.00
CA VAL A 168 9.62 -31.33 -14.47
C VAL A 168 10.21 -32.56 -15.17
N GLY A 169 10.06 -33.75 -14.57
CA GLY A 169 10.60 -35.01 -15.11
C GLY A 169 12.13 -34.99 -15.29
N GLY A 170 12.86 -34.27 -14.43
CA GLY A 170 14.32 -34.21 -14.46
C GLY A 170 14.93 -33.35 -15.57
N LYS A 171 14.13 -32.54 -16.29
CA LYS A 171 14.57 -31.71 -17.42
C LYS A 171 14.92 -30.27 -16.97
N PRO A 172 16.21 -29.91 -16.81
CA PRO A 172 16.60 -28.60 -16.28
C PRO A 172 16.18 -27.43 -17.17
N ASP A 173 16.11 -27.61 -18.50
CA ASP A 173 15.69 -26.56 -19.43
C ASP A 173 14.22 -26.17 -19.24
N ILE A 174 13.36 -27.17 -19.00
CA ILE A 174 11.94 -26.93 -18.72
C ILE A 174 11.76 -26.34 -17.32
N LEU A 175 12.60 -26.73 -16.36
CA LEU A 175 12.60 -26.11 -15.04
C LEU A 175 12.87 -24.61 -15.13
N LEU A 176 13.90 -24.22 -15.88
CA LEU A 176 14.24 -22.82 -16.10
C LEU A 176 13.10 -22.08 -16.78
N LEU A 177 12.47 -22.68 -17.80
CA LEU A 177 11.30 -22.11 -18.45
C LEU A 177 10.14 -21.90 -17.46
N ALA A 178 9.84 -22.87 -16.59
CA ALA A 178 8.79 -22.76 -15.59
C ALA A 178 9.07 -21.65 -14.56
N LEU A 179 10.32 -21.50 -14.11
CA LEU A 179 10.75 -20.41 -13.22
C LEU A 179 10.55 -19.02 -13.87
N VAL A 180 10.89 -18.91 -15.15
CA VAL A 180 10.72 -17.66 -15.92
C VAL A 180 9.23 -17.35 -16.12
N LEU A 181 8.44 -18.31 -16.60
CA LEU A 181 7.01 -18.12 -16.89
C LEU A 181 6.20 -17.80 -15.62
N SER A 182 6.50 -18.47 -14.50
CA SER A 182 5.84 -18.21 -13.20
C SER A 182 6.13 -16.82 -12.65
N SER A 183 7.29 -16.24 -12.94
CA SER A 183 7.60 -14.84 -12.60
C SER A 183 7.02 -13.85 -13.59
N LEU A 184 6.97 -14.21 -14.88
CA LEU A 184 6.50 -13.34 -15.94
C LEU A 184 5.01 -13.00 -15.83
N ILE A 185 4.18 -13.95 -15.39
CA ILE A 185 2.73 -13.73 -15.27
C ILE A 185 2.42 -12.58 -14.28
N PRO A 186 2.85 -12.62 -13.01
CA PRO A 186 2.70 -11.49 -12.09
C PRO A 186 3.31 -10.18 -12.59
N LEU A 187 4.48 -10.24 -13.23
CA LEU A 187 5.15 -9.05 -13.77
C LEU A 187 4.30 -8.36 -14.84
N LEU A 188 3.65 -9.13 -15.71
CA LEU A 188 2.74 -8.60 -16.73
C LEU A 188 1.46 -8.04 -16.13
N TRP A 189 0.91 -8.65 -15.09
CA TRP A 189 -0.19 -8.07 -14.34
C TRP A 189 0.18 -6.69 -13.77
N CYS A 190 1.38 -6.56 -13.19
CA CYS A 190 1.89 -5.27 -12.71
C CYS A 190 2.07 -4.28 -13.88
N TYR A 191 2.75 -4.69 -14.94
CA TYR A 191 3.14 -3.83 -16.05
C TYR A 191 1.95 -3.31 -16.86
N LEU A 192 1.07 -4.22 -17.30
CA LEU A 192 -0.07 -3.89 -18.15
C LEU A 192 -1.13 -3.06 -17.42
N LEU A 193 -1.26 -3.25 -16.10
CA LEU A 193 -2.18 -2.46 -15.28
C LEU A 193 -1.55 -1.26 -14.58
N ALA A 194 -0.23 -1.04 -14.65
CA ALA A 194 0.42 0.09 -13.98
C ALA A 194 -0.19 1.44 -14.39
N GLY A 195 -0.52 1.61 -15.68
CA GLY A 195 -1.18 2.82 -16.18
C GLY A 195 -2.60 2.98 -15.63
N THR A 196 -3.36 1.89 -15.62
CA THR A 196 -4.74 1.83 -15.09
C THR A 196 -4.77 2.06 -13.56
N ALA A 197 -3.80 1.50 -12.83
CA ALA A 197 -3.62 1.62 -11.39
C ALA A 197 -3.31 3.06 -10.94
N ARG A 198 -2.61 3.82 -11.78
CA ARG A 198 -2.26 5.23 -11.51
C ARG A 198 -3.35 6.21 -11.92
N ASN A 199 -4.26 5.83 -12.83
CA ASN A 199 -5.30 6.75 -13.27
C ASN A 199 -6.51 6.74 -12.32
N LEU A 200 -6.57 7.75 -11.47
CA LEU A 200 -7.63 7.93 -10.48
C LEU A 200 -9.00 8.19 -11.09
N ARG A 201 -9.03 8.88 -12.25
CA ARG A 201 -10.25 9.21 -13.00
C ARG A 201 -10.70 8.10 -13.95
N PHE A 202 -10.05 6.93 -13.91
CA PHE A 202 -10.38 5.83 -14.79
C PHE A 202 -11.69 5.16 -14.35
N SER A 203 -12.70 5.16 -15.22
CA SER A 203 -14.02 4.60 -14.90
C SER A 203 -13.95 3.10 -14.59
N ALA A 204 -14.86 2.62 -13.74
CA ALA A 204 -14.93 1.20 -13.37
C ALA A 204 -15.07 0.27 -14.59
N THR A 205 -15.82 0.70 -15.61
CA THR A 205 -15.98 -0.04 -16.87
C THR A 205 -14.67 -0.17 -17.65
N LYS A 206 -13.86 0.90 -17.70
CA LYS A 206 -12.56 0.86 -18.34
C LYS A 206 -11.57 0.03 -17.53
N ARG A 207 -11.61 0.10 -16.19
CA ARG A 207 -10.81 -0.79 -15.32
C ARG A 207 -11.14 -2.25 -15.57
N PHE A 208 -12.42 -2.59 -15.61
CA PHE A 208 -12.89 -3.95 -15.92
C PHE A 208 -12.40 -4.43 -17.28
N SER A 209 -12.57 -3.63 -18.33
CA SER A 209 -12.08 -3.96 -19.67
C SER A 209 -10.56 -4.15 -19.70
N ALA A 210 -9.79 -3.26 -19.05
CA ALA A 210 -8.33 -3.39 -18.97
C ALA A 210 -7.91 -4.66 -18.20
N THR A 211 -8.60 -5.00 -17.11
CA THR A 211 -8.35 -6.22 -16.33
C THR A 211 -8.65 -7.46 -17.17
N VAL A 212 -9.77 -7.50 -17.89
CA VAL A 212 -10.11 -8.63 -18.78
C VAL A 212 -9.08 -8.77 -19.91
N THR A 213 -8.71 -7.67 -20.58
CA THR A 213 -7.68 -7.68 -21.63
C THR A 213 -6.34 -8.18 -21.10
N THR A 214 -5.93 -7.73 -19.90
CA THR A 214 -4.71 -8.20 -19.23
C THR A 214 -4.81 -9.69 -18.89
N GLY A 215 -5.98 -10.15 -18.41
CA GLY A 215 -6.26 -11.55 -18.14
C GLY A 215 -6.12 -12.42 -19.39
N ILE A 216 -6.66 -11.99 -20.53
CA ILE A 216 -6.54 -12.70 -21.81
C ILE A 216 -5.07 -12.76 -22.28
N LEU A 217 -4.33 -11.66 -22.15
CA LEU A 217 -2.91 -11.64 -22.56
C LEU A 217 -2.04 -12.55 -21.69
N THR A 218 -2.24 -12.52 -20.37
CA THR A 218 -1.49 -13.36 -19.43
C THR A 218 -1.93 -14.82 -19.46
N LEU A 219 -3.17 -15.10 -19.88
CA LEU A 219 -3.69 -16.46 -20.04
C LEU A 219 -2.83 -17.30 -20.99
N SER A 220 -2.38 -16.73 -22.12
CA SER A 220 -1.51 -17.44 -23.06
C SER A 220 -0.21 -17.94 -22.41
N ILE A 221 0.33 -17.14 -21.48
CA ILE A 221 1.57 -17.47 -20.77
C ILE A 221 1.30 -18.48 -19.66
N PHE A 222 0.15 -18.37 -18.98
CA PHE A 222 -0.30 -19.35 -18.01
C PHE A 222 -0.54 -20.73 -18.65
N ILE A 223 -1.16 -20.78 -19.83
CA ILE A 223 -1.32 -22.03 -20.58
C ILE A 223 0.04 -22.61 -20.97
N MET A 224 0.99 -21.78 -21.43
CA MET A 224 2.35 -22.24 -21.70
C MET A 224 3.04 -22.82 -20.46
N LEU A 225 2.88 -22.19 -19.29
CA LEU A 225 3.44 -22.69 -18.03
C LEU A 225 2.90 -24.08 -17.69
N VAL A 226 1.57 -24.22 -17.69
CA VAL A 226 0.90 -25.48 -17.33
C VAL A 226 1.23 -26.58 -18.34
N ALA A 227 1.19 -26.27 -19.64
CA ALA A 227 1.54 -27.22 -20.69
C ALA A 227 3.01 -27.65 -20.61
N ALA A 228 3.95 -26.72 -20.36
CA ALA A 228 5.36 -27.05 -20.21
C ALA A 228 5.59 -28.03 -19.05
N ILE A 229 4.96 -27.78 -17.89
CA ILE A 229 5.06 -28.67 -16.72
C ILE A 229 4.40 -30.02 -17.05
N ALA A 230 3.23 -30.06 -17.69
CA ALA A 230 2.54 -31.30 -18.04
C ALA A 230 3.32 -32.17 -19.04
N ILE A 231 3.83 -31.57 -20.11
CA ILE A 231 4.64 -32.28 -21.11
C ILE A 231 5.94 -32.81 -20.48
N SER A 232 6.50 -32.10 -19.50
CA SER A 232 7.77 -32.50 -18.89
C SER A 232 7.67 -33.79 -18.08
N GLN A 233 6.50 -34.08 -17.50
CA GLN A 233 6.24 -35.28 -16.72
C GLN A 233 5.92 -36.53 -17.57
N LEU A 234 5.69 -36.35 -18.87
CA LEU A 234 5.49 -37.47 -19.78
C LEU A 234 6.82 -38.15 -20.13
N PRO A 235 6.87 -39.50 -20.18
CA PRO A 235 8.04 -40.21 -20.68
C PRO A 235 8.34 -39.75 -22.11
N ILE A 236 9.64 -39.56 -22.40
CA ILE A 236 10.22 -38.89 -23.57
C ILE A 236 9.24 -38.82 -24.77
N ILE A 237 8.68 -37.62 -24.97
CA ILE A 237 7.95 -37.29 -26.20
C ILE A 237 8.99 -36.85 -27.24
N ASP A 238 9.49 -37.81 -28.03
CA ASP A 238 10.43 -37.52 -29.13
C ASP A 238 9.73 -36.96 -30.39
N GLU A 239 8.40 -36.90 -30.42
CA GLU A 239 7.62 -36.52 -31.61
C GLU A 239 6.63 -35.39 -31.32
N LEU A 240 6.69 -34.33 -32.12
CA LEU A 240 5.76 -33.19 -32.09
C LEU A 240 4.29 -33.62 -32.21
N ASN A 241 4.03 -34.73 -32.89
CA ASN A 241 2.69 -35.30 -33.05
C ASN A 241 2.10 -35.79 -31.71
N LYS A 242 2.93 -36.31 -30.79
CA LYS A 242 2.47 -36.75 -29.46
C LYS A 242 2.10 -35.57 -28.57
N VAL A 243 2.76 -34.42 -28.74
CA VAL A 243 2.38 -33.16 -28.08
C VAL A 243 1.00 -32.69 -28.58
N TYR A 244 0.76 -32.75 -29.89
CA TYR A 244 -0.54 -32.39 -30.46
C TYR A 244 -1.66 -33.31 -29.95
N VAL A 245 -1.41 -34.63 -29.91
CA VAL A 245 -2.37 -35.60 -29.36
C VAL A 245 -2.68 -35.31 -27.89
N PHE A 246 -1.66 -35.04 -27.06
CA PHE A 246 -1.84 -34.67 -25.66
C PHE A 246 -2.71 -33.40 -25.49
N LEU A 247 -2.44 -32.34 -26.25
CA LEU A 247 -3.24 -31.11 -26.22
C LEU A 247 -4.68 -31.32 -26.70
N SER A 248 -4.88 -32.22 -27.67
CA SER A 248 -6.21 -32.56 -28.17
C SER A 248 -7.03 -33.33 -27.14
N MET A 249 -6.39 -34.21 -26.37
CA MET A 249 -7.02 -35.02 -25.31
C MET A 249 -7.34 -34.18 -24.06
N THR A 250 -6.53 -33.17 -23.76
CA THR A 250 -6.67 -32.30 -22.57
C THR A 250 -7.43 -30.99 -22.85
N ARG A 251 -8.03 -30.84 -24.03
CA ARG A 251 -8.69 -29.61 -24.48
C ARG A 251 -9.80 -29.16 -23.53
N GLY A 252 -10.58 -30.10 -22.97
CA GLY A 252 -11.65 -29.80 -22.02
C GLY A 252 -11.13 -29.19 -20.72
N ASP A 253 -10.07 -29.77 -20.18
CA ASP A 253 -9.45 -29.32 -18.93
C ASP A 253 -8.71 -27.99 -19.12
N LEU A 254 -8.06 -27.79 -20.26
CA LEU A 254 -7.45 -26.51 -20.64
C LEU A 254 -8.49 -25.38 -20.75
N LEU A 255 -9.66 -25.65 -21.32
CA LEU A 255 -10.76 -24.67 -21.38
C LEU A 255 -11.30 -24.33 -20.00
N ARG A 256 -11.53 -25.34 -19.16
CA ARG A 256 -12.00 -25.17 -17.77
C ARG A 256 -11.00 -24.37 -16.94
N LEU A 257 -9.71 -24.71 -17.07
CA LEU A 257 -8.61 -24.02 -16.42
C LEU A 257 -8.49 -22.56 -16.88
N SER A 258 -8.63 -22.32 -18.18
CA SER A 258 -8.63 -20.97 -18.75
C SER A 258 -9.77 -20.13 -18.19
N TRP A 259 -10.96 -20.72 -18.06
CA TRP A 259 -12.10 -20.07 -17.46
C TRP A 259 -11.87 -19.72 -15.99
N TYR A 260 -11.35 -20.66 -15.19
CA TYR A 260 -11.01 -20.41 -13.78
C TYR A 260 -9.96 -19.33 -13.61
N TYR A 261 -8.90 -19.36 -14.44
CA TYR A 261 -7.87 -18.34 -14.43
C TYR A 261 -8.43 -16.95 -14.73
N LEU A 262 -9.19 -16.83 -15.82
CA LEU A 262 -9.73 -15.54 -16.24
C LEU A 262 -10.72 -15.00 -15.21
N LEU A 263 -11.65 -15.84 -14.74
CA LEU A 263 -12.67 -15.46 -13.77
C LEU A 263 -12.04 -15.03 -12.45
N ALA A 264 -11.16 -15.85 -11.87
CA ALA A 264 -10.55 -15.57 -10.58
C ALA A 264 -9.71 -14.28 -10.63
N ASN A 265 -8.80 -14.16 -11.61
CA ASN A 265 -7.97 -12.96 -11.71
C ASN A 265 -8.81 -11.70 -11.93
N THR A 266 -9.84 -11.78 -12.79
CA THR A 266 -10.71 -10.62 -13.02
C THR A 266 -11.43 -10.18 -11.74
N VAL A 267 -12.00 -11.14 -11.00
CA VAL A 267 -12.70 -10.84 -9.74
C VAL A 267 -11.76 -10.24 -8.70
N PHE A 268 -10.64 -10.89 -8.39
CA PHE A 268 -9.74 -10.43 -7.32
C PHE A 268 -9.05 -9.11 -7.66
N VAL A 269 -8.63 -8.91 -8.90
CA VAL A 269 -8.02 -7.64 -9.34
C VAL A 269 -9.05 -6.51 -9.30
N MET A 270 -10.30 -6.76 -9.71
CA MET A 270 -11.37 -5.75 -9.58
C MET A 270 -11.68 -5.44 -8.13
N VAL A 271 -11.69 -6.44 -7.24
CA VAL A 271 -11.83 -6.23 -5.79
C VAL A 271 -10.72 -5.32 -5.26
N ALA A 272 -9.46 -5.47 -5.70
CA ALA A 272 -8.38 -4.58 -5.30
C ALA A 272 -8.64 -3.11 -5.72
N PHE A 273 -9.14 -2.89 -6.94
CA PHE A 273 -9.54 -1.55 -7.40
C PHE A 273 -10.69 -0.96 -6.59
N PHE A 274 -11.72 -1.77 -6.31
CA PHE A 274 -12.89 -1.35 -5.54
C PHE A 274 -12.55 -1.08 -4.08
N ALA A 275 -11.76 -1.95 -3.44
CA ALA A 275 -11.32 -1.79 -2.05
C ALA A 275 -10.54 -0.48 -1.90
N ASN A 276 -9.60 -0.19 -2.80
CA ASN A 276 -8.87 1.07 -2.77
C ASN A 276 -9.81 2.28 -2.94
N HIS A 277 -10.77 2.23 -3.88
CA HIS A 277 -11.73 3.32 -4.07
C HIS A 277 -12.67 3.51 -2.87
N LEU A 278 -13.09 2.41 -2.23
CA LEU A 278 -13.94 2.44 -1.05
C LEU A 278 -13.20 3.02 0.14
N VAL A 279 -11.95 2.65 0.37
CA VAL A 279 -11.11 3.22 1.44
C VAL A 279 -10.89 4.72 1.21
N LEU A 280 -10.53 5.14 0.00
CA LEU A 280 -10.33 6.56 -0.31
C LEU A 280 -11.61 7.37 -0.07
N ASN A 281 -12.76 6.88 -0.51
CA ASN A 281 -14.04 7.57 -0.32
C ASN A 281 -14.52 7.55 1.14
N ALA A 282 -14.35 6.44 1.86
CA ALA A 282 -14.84 6.29 3.23
C ALA A 282 -14.09 7.16 4.24
N PHE A 283 -12.79 7.40 3.99
CA PHE A 283 -11.94 8.21 4.86
C PHE A 283 -11.71 9.62 4.34
N ASP A 284 -12.40 10.00 3.27
CA ASP A 284 -12.23 11.27 2.56
C ASP A 284 -10.75 11.56 2.31
N ILE A 285 -10.10 10.67 1.56
CA ILE A 285 -8.68 10.77 1.23
C ILE A 285 -8.56 10.97 -0.28
N GLU A 286 -7.99 12.09 -0.66
CA GLU A 286 -7.50 12.34 -1.99
C GLU A 286 -6.15 11.66 -2.21
N LYS A 287 -6.05 10.93 -3.31
CA LYS A 287 -4.80 10.34 -3.76
C LYS A 287 -4.19 11.27 -4.81
N GLU A 288 -2.93 11.63 -4.64
CA GLU A 288 -2.13 12.36 -5.61
C GLU A 288 -0.93 11.52 -6.06
N ILE A 289 -0.51 11.74 -7.30
CA ILE A 289 0.69 11.10 -7.84
C ILE A 289 1.67 12.19 -8.24
N THR A 290 2.82 12.24 -7.58
CA THR A 290 3.84 13.26 -7.83
C THR A 290 4.47 13.11 -9.22
N LYS A 291 5.18 14.15 -9.68
CA LYS A 291 5.98 14.10 -10.92
C LYS A 291 7.06 13.00 -10.87
N ALA A 292 7.55 12.65 -9.67
CA ALA A 292 8.49 11.55 -9.45
C ALA A 292 7.82 10.16 -9.46
N GLY A 293 6.49 10.09 -9.57
CA GLY A 293 5.73 8.84 -9.61
C GLY A 293 5.44 8.22 -8.24
N GLU A 294 5.57 9.02 -7.18
CA GLU A 294 5.22 8.61 -5.81
C GLU A 294 3.76 8.89 -5.52
N VAL A 295 3.13 7.98 -4.77
CA VAL A 295 1.74 8.13 -4.34
C VAL A 295 1.71 8.83 -2.99
N ILE A 296 1.01 9.96 -2.93
CA ILE A 296 0.77 10.73 -1.71
C ILE A 296 -0.74 10.71 -1.42
N TYR A 297 -1.09 10.49 -0.16
CA TYR A 297 -2.47 10.58 0.31
C TYR A 297 -2.63 11.89 1.09
N ARG A 298 -3.62 12.69 0.70
CA ARG A 298 -4.03 13.91 1.40
C ARG A 298 -5.48 13.75 1.81
N ARG A 299 -5.85 14.14 3.01
CA ARG A 299 -7.28 14.42 3.24
C ARG A 299 -7.57 15.77 2.60
N PRO A 300 -8.67 15.95 1.86
CA PRO A 300 -9.14 17.28 1.58
C PRO A 300 -9.38 17.88 2.96
N VAL A 301 -8.59 18.90 3.26
CA VAL A 301 -8.80 19.68 4.46
C VAL A 301 -10.21 20.21 4.30
N ALA A 302 -11.15 19.70 5.10
CA ALA A 302 -12.55 20.11 5.07
C ALA A 302 -12.59 21.58 5.43
N GLU A 303 -12.42 22.47 4.44
CA GLU A 303 -12.22 23.92 4.61
C GLU A 303 -11.68 24.24 6.01
N ALA A 304 -10.48 23.75 6.34
CA ALA A 304 -9.75 24.47 7.37
C ALA A 304 -9.51 25.81 6.70
N ARG A 305 -10.22 26.81 7.21
CA ARG A 305 -9.66 28.15 7.41
C ARG A 305 -8.16 28.00 7.48
N GLU A 306 -7.51 28.62 6.53
CA GLU A 306 -6.08 28.61 6.33
C GLU A 306 -5.39 28.46 7.70
N GLU A 307 -4.73 27.33 7.94
CA GLU A 307 -3.61 27.30 8.87
C GLU A 307 -2.47 28.13 8.23
N VAL A 308 -2.71 29.43 8.07
CA VAL A 308 -1.74 30.44 8.47
C VAL A 308 -1.49 30.16 9.94
N ASP A 309 -0.27 30.32 10.43
CA ASP A 309 -0.01 30.32 11.87
C ASP A 309 -1.02 31.24 12.59
N GLU A 310 -2.16 30.70 13.05
CA GLU A 310 -3.04 31.40 13.97
C GLU A 310 -2.33 31.27 15.32
N GLU A 311 -1.36 32.15 15.54
CA GLU A 311 -1.27 32.83 16.84
C GLU A 311 -2.71 32.98 17.33
N GLU A 312 -3.10 32.28 18.40
CA GLU A 312 -4.46 32.37 18.98
C GLU A 312 -4.95 33.81 18.82
N GLU A 313 -5.93 34.03 17.93
CA GLU A 313 -6.21 35.37 17.40
C GLU A 313 -6.45 36.29 18.59
N ASN A 314 -5.48 37.14 18.87
CA ASN A 314 -5.42 37.85 20.14
C ASN A 314 -6.67 38.73 20.25
N PRO A 315 -7.60 38.44 21.17
CA PRO A 315 -8.92 39.06 21.17
C PRO A 315 -8.84 40.57 21.43
N TYR A 316 -7.70 41.06 21.93
CA TYR A 316 -7.42 42.47 22.20
C TYR A 316 -6.83 43.21 20.98
N ARG A 317 -6.37 42.51 19.93
CA ARG A 317 -5.69 43.10 18.77
C ARG A 317 -6.54 44.13 17.99
N PRO A 318 -7.87 43.92 17.77
CA PRO A 318 -8.71 44.94 17.15
C PRO A 318 -8.79 46.23 17.98
N LEU A 319 -8.95 46.10 19.30
CA LEU A 319 -9.02 47.23 20.24
C LEU A 319 -7.68 47.99 20.30
N ILE A 320 -6.56 47.26 20.38
CA ILE A 320 -5.20 47.84 20.36
C ILE A 320 -4.96 48.65 19.08
N ASN A 321 -5.40 48.15 17.93
CA ASN A 321 -5.25 48.86 16.66
C ASN A 321 -6.11 50.13 16.61
N GLU A 322 -7.34 50.09 17.13
CA GLU A 322 -8.20 51.27 17.21
C GLU A 322 -7.61 52.33 18.15
N MET A 323 -7.09 51.92 19.32
CA MET A 323 -6.41 52.81 20.26
C MET A 323 -5.13 53.43 19.68
N LYS A 324 -4.32 52.66 18.94
CA LYS A 324 -3.13 53.18 18.24
C LYS A 324 -3.50 54.17 17.13
N GLY A 325 -4.58 53.90 16.39
CA GLY A 325 -5.14 54.83 15.41
C GLY A 325 -5.58 56.14 16.07
N PHE A 326 -6.34 56.06 17.15
CA PHE A 326 -6.74 57.20 17.96
C PHE A 326 -5.54 58.01 18.46
N GLN A 327 -4.49 57.37 18.97
CA GLN A 327 -3.27 58.07 19.38
C GLN A 327 -2.60 58.82 18.20
N SER A 328 -2.61 58.26 17.00
CA SER A 328 -2.08 58.92 15.81
C SER A 328 -2.87 60.17 15.46
N ASP A 329 -4.19 60.08 15.46
CA ASP A 329 -5.08 61.18 15.09
C ASP A 329 -5.14 62.26 16.18
N PHE A 330 -5.01 61.84 17.44
CA PHE A 330 -4.82 62.74 18.58
C PHE A 330 -3.52 63.54 18.45
N LYS A 331 -2.40 62.89 18.07
CA LYS A 331 -1.10 63.56 17.84
C LYS A 331 -1.13 64.54 16.66
N LYS A 332 -2.01 64.34 15.68
CA LYS A 332 -2.20 65.28 14.56
C LYS A 332 -3.07 66.49 14.94
N GLY A 333 -3.67 66.51 16.13
CA GLY A 333 -4.52 67.60 16.61
C GLY A 333 -5.91 67.63 15.96
N GLU A 334 -6.34 66.54 15.34
CA GLU A 334 -7.60 66.46 14.56
C GLU A 334 -8.83 66.21 15.44
N LEU A 335 -8.64 65.96 16.74
CA LEU A 335 -9.68 65.53 17.66
C LEU A 335 -10.07 66.61 18.67
N ASN A 336 -11.36 66.86 18.81
CA ASN A 336 -11.91 67.77 19.82
C ASN A 336 -12.13 67.04 21.16
N ARG A 337 -12.23 67.81 22.26
CA ARG A 337 -12.39 67.27 23.63
C ARG A 337 -13.57 66.31 23.79
N LEU A 338 -14.70 66.60 23.14
CA LEU A 338 -15.91 65.79 23.24
C LEU A 338 -15.70 64.41 22.58
N THR A 339 -15.09 64.39 21.40
CA THR A 339 -14.74 63.16 20.66
C THR A 339 -13.74 62.32 21.47
N CYS A 340 -12.77 62.95 22.13
CA CYS A 340 -11.79 62.23 22.96
C CYS A 340 -12.45 61.54 24.17
N VAL A 341 -13.36 62.23 24.87
CA VAL A 341 -14.07 61.65 26.02
C VAL A 341 -15.00 60.50 25.60
N GLN A 342 -15.68 60.63 24.46
CA GLN A 342 -16.52 59.56 23.91
C GLN A 342 -15.71 58.33 23.51
N ALA A 343 -14.57 58.52 22.84
CA ALA A 343 -13.67 57.43 22.47
C ALA A 343 -13.10 56.71 23.71
N LEU A 344 -12.68 57.44 24.74
CA LEU A 344 -12.23 56.87 26.01
C LEU A 344 -13.31 56.02 26.69
N GLY A 345 -14.56 56.50 26.72
CA GLY A 345 -15.69 55.73 27.24
C GLY A 345 -15.94 54.44 26.47
N LYS A 346 -15.81 54.48 25.14
CA LYS A 346 -15.92 53.29 24.28
C LYS A 346 -14.81 52.28 24.57
N PHE A 347 -13.55 52.71 24.61
CA PHE A 347 -12.41 51.82 24.85
C PHE A 347 -12.45 51.15 26.22
N ARG A 348 -12.86 51.87 27.27
CA ARG A 348 -13.07 51.29 28.62
C ARG A 348 -14.10 50.17 28.61
N ASN A 349 -15.26 50.41 28.00
CA ASN A 349 -16.35 49.43 27.95
C ASN A 349 -15.98 48.19 27.12
N GLU A 350 -15.28 48.38 26.00
CA GLU A 350 -14.83 47.27 25.16
C GLU A 350 -13.73 46.46 25.85
N LEU A 351 -12.80 47.10 26.56
CA LEU A 351 -11.78 46.43 27.35
C LEU A 351 -12.40 45.60 28.48
N GLU A 352 -13.33 46.18 29.25
CA GLU A 352 -14.03 45.47 30.34
C GLU A 352 -14.80 44.25 29.81
N LEU A 353 -15.44 44.40 28.64
CA LEU A 353 -16.15 43.30 27.99
C LEU A 353 -15.20 42.20 27.50
N LEU A 354 -14.03 42.55 26.96
CA LEU A 354 -13.02 41.58 26.53
C LEU A 354 -12.40 40.85 27.73
N VAL A 355 -12.06 41.57 28.80
CA VAL A 355 -11.53 40.98 30.05
C VAL A 355 -12.54 40.04 30.70
N SER A 356 -13.84 40.33 30.59
CA SER A 356 -14.89 39.43 31.12
C SER A 356 -15.06 38.13 30.32
N LYS A 357 -14.63 38.09 29.06
CA LYS A 357 -14.86 36.97 28.14
C LYS A 357 -13.61 36.14 27.84
N TYR A 358 -12.41 36.72 27.93
CA TYR A 358 -11.16 36.09 27.53
C TYR A 358 -10.09 36.22 28.62
N GLU A 359 -9.59 35.07 29.10
CA GLU A 359 -8.49 34.99 30.08
C GLU A 359 -7.08 34.95 29.44
N TYR A 360 -7.00 34.89 28.11
CA TYR A 360 -5.75 34.85 27.33
C TYR A 360 -5.65 36.03 26.34
N GLY A 361 -4.44 36.44 25.95
CA GLY A 361 -4.17 37.53 24.99
C GLY A 361 -3.43 38.74 25.57
N SER A 362 -3.34 39.83 24.80
CA SER A 362 -2.60 41.07 25.15
C SER A 362 -3.43 42.03 26.03
N LYS A 363 -3.94 41.53 27.16
CA LYS A 363 -4.68 42.36 28.11
C LYS A 363 -3.82 43.52 28.64
N ASP A 364 -2.61 43.20 29.08
CA ASP A 364 -1.70 44.18 29.70
C ASP A 364 -1.31 45.28 28.71
N ASP A 365 -1.05 44.92 27.45
CA ASP A 365 -0.74 45.91 26.39
C ASP A 365 -1.93 46.84 26.11
N ALA A 366 -3.16 46.31 26.14
CA ALA A 366 -4.37 47.09 25.93
C ALA A 366 -4.64 48.05 27.11
N GLU A 367 -4.43 47.60 28.35
CA GLU A 367 -4.51 48.44 29.55
C GLU A 367 -3.45 49.56 29.54
N GLU A 368 -2.21 49.25 29.16
CA GLU A 368 -1.14 50.24 29.10
C GLU A 368 -1.42 51.33 28.06
N ILE A 369 -1.86 50.95 26.85
CA ILE A 369 -2.18 51.91 25.79
C ILE A 369 -3.36 52.79 26.21
N LEU A 370 -4.40 52.22 26.84
CA LEU A 370 -5.54 52.99 27.32
C LEU A 370 -5.14 54.01 28.38
N GLN A 371 -4.32 53.61 29.36
CA GLN A 371 -3.79 54.53 30.38
C GLN A 371 -2.97 55.66 29.76
N GLN A 372 -2.12 55.35 28.77
CA GLN A 372 -1.36 56.38 28.05
C GLN A 372 -2.28 57.37 27.33
N ILE A 373 -3.37 56.91 26.70
CA ILE A 373 -4.36 57.79 26.05
C ILE A 373 -5.04 58.68 27.09
N GLU A 374 -5.48 58.11 28.21
CA GLU A 374 -6.17 58.85 29.28
C GLU A 374 -5.30 59.97 29.84
N VAL A 375 -4.02 59.68 30.15
CA VAL A 375 -3.07 60.67 30.64
C VAL A 375 -2.81 61.76 29.59
N ASN A 376 -2.65 61.40 28.32
CA ASN A 376 -2.40 62.37 27.25
C ASN A 376 -3.61 63.27 26.99
N VAL A 377 -4.83 62.72 26.99
CA VAL A 377 -6.07 63.48 26.82
C VAL A 377 -6.29 64.40 28.03
N GLU A 378 -6.06 63.90 29.25
CA GLU A 378 -6.18 64.71 30.47
C GLU A 378 -5.16 65.85 30.51
N PHE A 379 -3.91 65.60 30.13
CA PHE A 379 -2.86 66.62 30.10
C PHE A 379 -3.11 67.69 29.04
N THR A 380 -3.72 67.34 27.90
CA THR A 380 -3.93 68.27 26.78
C THR A 380 -5.16 69.16 26.98
N PHE A 381 -6.16 68.72 27.76
CA PHE A 381 -7.41 69.46 27.97
C PHE A 381 -7.63 69.96 29.41
N ARG A 382 -6.68 69.72 30.32
CA ARG A 382 -6.50 70.51 31.54
C ARG A 382 -5.79 71.82 31.19
#